data_AF-A0A7V0Q635-F1
#
_entry.id   AF-A0A7V0Q635-F1
#
_cell.length_a   1.000
_cell.length_b   1.000
_cell.length_c   1.000
_cell.angle_alpha   90.00
_cell.angle_beta   90.00
_cell.angle_gamma   90.00
#
_symmetry.space_group_name_H-M   'P 1'
#
loop_
_entity.id
_entity.type
_entity.pdbx_description
1 polymer ?
#
loop_
_entity_poly.entity_id
_entity_poly.type
_entity_poly.pdbx_seq_one_letter_code
_entity_poly.pdbx_strand_id
1 'polypeptide(L)' 'MAVKNRKRMALTGNEAYAYAMKQINPDVVAAYPITPATEIVQIFAKYVADGLVNTEFVPVESEHSAMSACVGASA' A
#
# COMPACT_ATOMS: atom_id res chain seq x y z
N MET A 1 23.11 -0.34 22.10
CA MET A 1 21.93 -0.17 21.22
C MET A 1 20.84 -1.12 21.69
N ALA A 2 19.72 -0.61 22.20
CA ALA A 2 18.60 -1.45 22.62
C ALA A 2 17.91 -2.06 21.39
N VAL A 3 17.78 -3.38 21.35
CA VAL A 3 17.05 -4.08 20.29
C VAL A 3 15.56 -3.73 20.45
N LYS A 4 15.02 -2.93 19.53
CA LYS A 4 13.58 -2.62 19.42
C LYS A 4 12.79 -3.94 19.45
N ASN A 5 11.73 -3.98 20.26
CA ASN A 5 10.86 -5.15 20.43
C ASN A 5 10.29 -5.61 19.08
N ARG A 6 10.84 -6.69 18.50
CA ARG A 6 10.40 -7.23 17.20
C ARG A 6 9.19 -8.14 17.40
N LYS A 7 8.00 -7.62 17.10
CA LYS A 7 6.75 -8.40 17.10
C LYS A 7 6.76 -9.39 15.93
N ARG A 8 6.62 -10.69 16.22
CA ARG A 8 6.39 -11.72 15.19
C ARG A 8 4.90 -11.75 14.86
N MET A 9 4.57 -11.69 13.57
CA MET A 9 3.20 -11.72 13.05
C MET A 9 3.12 -12.82 12.00
N ALA A 10 2.10 -13.67 12.07
CA ALA A 10 1.78 -14.59 10.98
C ALA A 10 0.91 -13.82 9.98
N LEU A 11 1.46 -13.57 8.79
CA LEU A 11 0.82 -12.81 7.71
C LEU A 11 0.96 -13.60 6.41
N THR A 12 -0.01 -13.48 5.52
CA THR A 12 0.16 -13.85 4.10
C THR A 12 1.18 -12.92 3.43
N GLY A 13 1.64 -13.28 2.23
CA GLY A 13 2.55 -12.42 1.46
C GLY A 13 1.94 -11.04 1.15
N ASN A 14 0.66 -11.01 0.76
CA ASN A 14 -0.07 -9.78 0.47
C ASN A 14 -0.26 -8.91 1.73
N GLU A 15 -0.65 -9.53 2.84
CA GLU A 15 -0.77 -8.85 4.14
C GLU A 15 0.57 -8.25 4.59
N ALA A 16 1.66 -8.99 4.43
CA ALA A 16 3.00 -8.51 4.75
C ALA A 16 3.41 -7.32 3.87
N TYR A 17 3.09 -7.35 2.58
CA TYR A 17 3.36 -6.25 1.65
C TYR A 17 2.55 -5.01 2.02
N ALA A 18 1.23 -5.13 2.22
CA ALA A 18 0.39 -4.01 2.63
C ALA A 18 0.81 -3.45 4.01
N TYR A 19 1.21 -4.31 4.95
CA TYR A 19 1.73 -3.90 6.27
C TYR A 19 3.07 -3.17 6.15
N ALA A 20 3.93 -3.54 5.20
CA ALA A 20 5.15 -2.80 4.90
C ALA A 20 4.84 -1.44 4.27
N MET A 21 3.93 -1.38 3.28
CA MET A 21 3.47 -0.11 2.70
C MET A 21 2.91 0.84 3.76
N LYS A 22 2.12 0.32 4.70
CA LYS A 22 1.60 1.11 5.84
C LYS A 22 2.73 1.77 6.64
N GLN A 23 3.80 1.05 6.91
CA GLN A 23 4.95 1.57 7.65
C GLN A 23 5.74 2.61 6.86
N ILE A 24 5.79 2.46 5.53
CA ILE A 24 6.41 3.44 4.62
C ILE A 24 5.57 4.72 4.57
N ASN A 25 4.24 4.60 4.68
CA ASN A 25 3.29 5.70 4.58
C ASN A 25 3.50 6.52 3.29
N PRO A 26 3.34 5.92 2.11
CA PRO A 26 3.57 6.59 0.83
C PRO A 26 2.62 7.77 0.66
N ASP A 27 3.08 8.87 0.06
CA ASP A 27 2.24 10.05 -0.17
C ASP A 27 1.12 9.76 -1.18
N VAL A 28 1.38 8.90 -2.18
CA VAL A 28 0.42 8.51 -3.22
C VAL A 28 0.45 7.00 -3.46
N VAL A 29 -0.73 6.40 -3.62
CA VAL A 29 -0.91 5.02 -4.10
C VAL A 29 -1.92 5.00 -5.24
N ALA A 30 -1.45 4.71 -6.46
CA ALA A 30 -2.31 4.44 -7.60
C ALA A 30 -2.68 2.95 -7.63
N ALA A 31 -3.97 2.64 -7.49
CA ALA A 31 -4.45 1.28 -7.27
C ALA A 31 -5.32 0.77 -8.42
N TYR A 32 -4.99 -0.42 -8.93
CA TYR A 32 -5.79 -1.17 -9.89
C TYR A 32 -5.90 -2.64 -9.47
N PRO A 33 -7.09 -3.25 -9.48
CA PRO A 33 -7.28 -4.63 -9.07
C PRO A 33 -6.94 -5.64 -10.18
N ILE A 34 -5.99 -6.54 -9.91
CA ILE A 34 -5.74 -7.74 -10.73
C ILE A 34 -5.34 -8.93 -9.84
N THR A 35 -5.94 -10.10 -10.06
CA THR A 35 -5.65 -11.31 -9.27
C THR A 35 -4.24 -11.82 -9.57
N PRO A 36 -3.46 -12.25 -8.55
CA PRO A 36 -3.80 -12.42 -7.13
C PRO A 36 -3.46 -11.21 -6.22
N ALA A 37 -2.95 -10.11 -6.79
CA ALA A 37 -2.43 -8.97 -6.02
C ALA A 37 -3.51 -7.98 -5.55
N THR A 38 -4.76 -8.12 -6.02
CA THR A 38 -5.91 -7.28 -5.63
C THR A 38 -6.02 -7.09 -4.12
N GLU A 39 -5.74 -8.13 -3.34
CA GLU A 39 -5.84 -8.09 -1.88
C GLU A 39 -4.91 -7.03 -1.26
N ILE A 40 -3.73 -6.78 -1.84
CA ILE A 40 -2.75 -5.80 -1.34
C ILE A 40 -3.38 -4.40 -1.28
N VAL A 41 -3.94 -3.94 -2.40
CA VAL A 41 -4.53 -2.60 -2.49
C VAL A 41 -5.84 -2.49 -1.72
N GLN A 42 -6.57 -3.59 -1.53
CA GLN A 42 -7.75 -3.63 -0.67
C GLN A 42 -7.40 -3.48 0.81
N ILE A 43 -6.40 -4.22 1.30
CA ILE A 43 -5.91 -4.08 2.67
C ILE A 43 -5.35 -2.68 2.89
N PHE A 44 -4.57 -2.15 1.93
CA PHE A 44 -4.00 -0.82 2.06
C PHE A 44 -5.07 0.28 2.05
N ALA A 45 -6.10 0.18 1.21
CA ALA A 45 -7.23 1.11 1.22
C ALA A 45 -7.93 1.17 2.58
N LYS A 46 -8.00 0.04 3.31
CA LYS A 46 -8.49 0.04 4.69
C LYS A 46 -7.62 0.87 5.63
N TYR A 47 -6.29 0.80 5.51
CA TYR A 47 -5.40 1.66 6.31
C TYR A 47 -5.61 3.15 6.03
N VAL A 48 -5.87 3.51 4.77
CA VAL A 48 -6.21 4.88 4.37
C VAL A 48 -7.54 5.30 5.00
N ALA A 49 -8.58 4.48 4.86
CA ALA A 49 -9.92 4.75 5.41
C ALA A 49 -9.94 4.84 6.95
N ASP A 50 -9.12 4.02 7.63
CA ASP A 50 -8.97 4.02 9.08
C ASP A 50 -8.07 5.18 9.59
N GLY A 51 -7.55 6.03 8.70
CA GLY A 51 -6.66 7.15 9.04
C GLY A 51 -5.30 6.72 9.60
N LEU A 52 -4.86 5.49 9.30
CA LEU A 52 -3.60 4.93 9.80
C LEU A 52 -2.40 5.29 8.93
N VAL A 53 -2.65 5.89 7.76
CA VAL A 53 -1.68 6.47 6.82
C VAL A 53 -2.25 7.78 6.29
N ASN A 54 -1.37 8.69 5.87
CA ASN A 54 -1.72 9.91 5.17
C ASN A 54 -1.30 9.76 3.71
N THR A 55 -2.13 9.05 2.94
CA THR A 55 -1.86 8.68 1.55
C THR A 55 -3.03 9.10 0.67
N GLU A 56 -2.74 9.75 -0.45
CA GLU A 56 -3.71 9.91 -1.54
C GLU A 56 -3.88 8.58 -2.28
N PHE A 57 -5.01 7.93 -2.06
CA PHE A 57 -5.35 6.67 -2.71
C PHE A 57 -6.15 6.93 -3.98
N VAL A 58 -5.55 6.63 -5.13
CA VAL A 58 -6.12 6.93 -6.45
C VAL A 58 -6.53 5.63 -7.14
N PRO A 59 -7.83 5.31 -7.23
CA PRO A 59 -8.31 4.26 -8.11
C PRO A 59 -8.06 4.67 -9.56
N VAL A 60 -7.32 3.86 -10.32
CA VAL A 60 -7.03 4.12 -11.73
C VAL A 60 -7.76 3.13 -12.63
N GLU A 61 -7.82 3.42 -13.93
CA GLU A 61 -8.55 2.60 -14.92
C GLU A 61 -7.75 1.39 -15.44
N SER A 62 -6.43 1.35 -15.26
CA SER A 62 -5.56 0.26 -15.73
C SER A 62 -4.19 0.27 -15.06
N GLU A 63 -3.40 -0.79 -15.22
CA GLU A 63 -2.00 -0.84 -14.74
C GLU A 63 -1.10 0.19 -15.46
N HIS A 64 -1.38 0.48 -16.73
CA HIS A 64 -0.67 1.53 -17.45
C HIS A 64 -0.92 2.90 -16.82
N SER A 65 -2.19 3.20 -16.52
CA SER A 65 -2.58 4.41 -15.80
C SER A 65 -1.97 4.47 -14.39
N ALA A 66 -1.85 3.32 -13.70
CA ALA A 66 -1.19 3.24 -12.39
C ALA A 66 0.27 3.71 -12.47
N MET A 67 1.02 3.19 -13.44
CA MET A 67 2.42 3.57 -13.64
C MET A 67 2.56 5.03 -14.04
N SER A 68 1.73 5.52 -14.98
CA SER A 68 1.73 6.94 -15.36
C SER A 68 1.44 7.86 -14.18
N ALA A 69 0.47 7.51 -13.33
CA ALA A 69 0.13 8.28 -12.13
C ALA A 69 1.28 8.30 -11.12
N CYS A 70 1.91 7.15 -10.85
CA CYS A 70 3.06 7.08 -9.94
C CYS A 70 4.27 7.89 -10.44
N VAL A 71 4.55 7.87 -11.75
CA VAL A 71 5.62 8.70 -12.34
C VAL A 71 5.30 10.19 -12.17
N GLY A 72 4.06 10.61 -12.47
CA GLY A 72 3.62 11.99 -12.27
C GLY A 72 3.66 12.44 -10.81
N ALA A 73 3.31 11.56 -9.87
CA ALA A 73 3.32 11.83 -8.44
C ALA A 73 4.74 11.93 -7.84
N SER A 74 5.75 11.39 -8.53
CA SER A 74 7.14 11.39 -8.05
C SER A 74 7.95 12.65 -8.41
N ALA A 75 7.36 13.55 -9.20
CA ALA A 75 8.01 14.76 -9.72
C ALA A 75 8.11 15.90 -8.70
#